data_AF-A0A510XUB3-F1
#
_entry.id   AF-A0A510XUB3-F1
#
_cell.length_a   1.000
_cell.length_b   1.000
_cell.length_c   1.000
_cell.angle_alpha   90.00
_cell.angle_beta   90.00
_cell.angle_gamma   90.00
#
_symmetry.space_group_name_H-M   'P 1'
#
loop_
_entity.id
_entity.type
_entity.pdbx_description
1 polymer ?
#
loop_
_entity_poly.entity_id
_entity_poly.type
_entity_poly.pdbx_seq_one_letter_code
_entity_poly.pdbx_strand_id
1 'polypeptide(L)'
;MFHWGMEKVKLHKQVSNRILETFQTMKVVVTSTEWANFLWLRDHKDAQPEIRELARKISTALNNSVPVELGYQEWHLPYITDEMRECYELQELLIISVSCCAQVSYRTLDMSLDKALRIFESLTSGDRVHASPFEHQATPIPNYHKLTKAKAKRIGVTHFDVDGGRWSGNFRGWIQHRQLIKGHVVCQ
;
A
#
# COMPACT_ATOMS: atom_id res chain seq x y z
N MET A 1 25.51 13.32 14.80
CA MET A 1 25.89 13.61 16.21
C MET A 1 24.90 13.02 17.21
N PHE A 2 23.57 13.24 17.09
CA PHE A 2 22.56 12.69 18.01
C PHE A 2 22.43 11.15 18.03
N HIS A 3 22.39 10.49 16.86
CA HIS A 3 22.28 9.02 16.79
C HIS A 3 23.46 8.31 17.49
N TRP A 4 24.68 8.79 17.25
CA TRP A 4 25.91 8.29 17.89
C TRP A 4 25.88 8.41 19.42
N GLY A 5 25.32 9.50 19.96
CA GLY A 5 25.15 9.67 21.41
C GLY A 5 24.13 8.69 22.00
N MET A 6 23.02 8.43 21.28
CA MET A 6 21.98 7.48 21.70
C MET A 6 22.48 6.01 21.71
N GLU A 7 23.34 5.64 20.76
CA GLU A 7 23.98 4.32 20.77
C GLU A 7 24.91 4.13 21.98
N LYS A 8 25.67 5.18 22.37
CA LYS A 8 26.57 5.11 23.52
C LYS A 8 25.86 4.90 24.85
N VAL A 9 24.63 5.41 24.98
CA VAL A 9 23.78 5.18 26.16
C VAL A 9 22.91 3.92 26.04
N LYS A 10 23.12 3.09 24.99
CA LYS A 10 22.39 1.85 24.72
C LYS A 10 20.86 2.04 24.66
N LEU A 11 20.42 3.18 24.12
CA LEU A 11 19.01 3.47 23.97
C LEU A 11 18.36 2.50 22.98
N HIS A 12 17.23 1.91 23.36
CA HIS A 12 16.52 0.97 22.49
C HIS A 12 16.11 1.63 21.17
N LYS A 13 16.25 0.92 20.04
CA LYS A 13 16.04 1.47 18.68
C LYS A 13 14.71 2.20 18.52
N GLN A 14 13.62 1.65 19.05
CA GLN A 14 12.31 2.30 18.93
C GLN A 14 12.23 3.63 19.69
N VAL A 15 12.94 3.77 20.81
CA VAL A 15 12.98 5.01 21.59
C VAL A 15 13.83 6.05 20.84
N SER A 16 14.99 5.64 20.33
CA SER A 16 15.85 6.50 19.51
C SER A 16 15.12 7.00 18.26
N ASN A 17 14.41 6.12 17.55
CA ASN A 17 13.65 6.48 16.34
C ASN A 17 12.56 7.51 16.65
N ARG A 18 11.82 7.37 17.75
CA ARG A 18 10.75 8.31 18.12
C ARG A 18 11.26 9.73 18.37
N ILE A 19 12.47 9.87 18.90
CA ILE A 19 13.09 11.19 19.11
C ILE A 19 13.55 11.81 17.78
N LEU A 20 14.02 10.97 16.87
CA LEU A 20 14.60 11.42 15.59
C LEU A 20 13.57 11.60 14.47
N GLU A 21 12.40 10.96 14.57
CA GLU A 21 11.36 10.90 13.52
C GLU A 21 11.00 12.27 12.96
N THR A 22 10.76 13.27 13.82
CA THR A 22 10.37 14.64 13.41
C THR A 22 11.45 15.36 12.59
N PHE A 23 12.70 14.92 12.66
CA PHE A 23 13.84 15.56 12.01
C PHE A 23 14.40 14.74 10.84
N GLN A 24 13.73 13.66 10.46
CA GLN A 24 14.15 12.79 9.37
C GLN A 24 13.11 12.78 8.25
N THR A 25 13.58 12.85 7.01
CA THR A 25 12.72 12.61 5.85
C THR A 25 12.45 11.12 5.72
N MET A 26 11.19 10.76 5.54
CA MET A 26 10.78 9.39 5.24
C MET A 26 10.24 9.27 3.81
N LYS A 27 10.38 8.07 3.24
CA LYS A 27 9.72 7.68 2.01
C LYS A 27 8.53 6.79 2.36
N VAL A 28 7.37 7.08 1.77
CA VAL A 28 6.13 6.33 2.00
C VAL A 28 5.49 6.05 0.65
N VAL A 29 4.97 4.84 0.50
CA VAL A 29 4.08 4.46 -0.60
C VAL A 29 2.64 4.56 -0.09
N VAL A 30 1.78 5.22 -0.86
CA VAL A 30 0.36 5.36 -0.52
C VAL A 30 -0.45 4.97 -1.75
N THR A 31 -1.38 4.05 -1.54
CA THR A 31 -2.40 3.69 -2.51
C THR A 31 -3.75 4.05 -1.89
N SER A 32 -4.62 4.71 -2.64
CA SER A 32 -5.96 5.09 -2.16
C SER A 32 -6.92 5.24 -3.32
N THR A 33 -8.19 4.91 -3.08
CA THR A 33 -9.31 5.25 -3.96
C THR A 33 -9.97 6.56 -3.56
N GLU A 34 -9.64 7.09 -2.37
CA GLU A 34 -10.29 8.25 -1.76
C GLU A 34 -9.26 9.30 -1.33
N TRP A 35 -9.23 10.43 -2.02
CA TRP A 35 -8.33 11.56 -1.72
C TRP A 35 -9.06 12.81 -1.25
N ALA A 36 -10.36 12.91 -1.51
CA ALA A 36 -11.14 14.14 -1.32
C ALA A 36 -11.04 14.67 0.12
N ASN A 37 -11.28 13.83 1.11
CA ASN A 37 -11.25 14.26 2.52
C ASN A 37 -9.82 14.58 2.99
N PHE A 38 -8.80 13.85 2.52
CA PHE A 38 -7.41 14.16 2.84
C PHE A 38 -7.03 15.54 2.29
N LEU A 39 -7.35 15.82 1.02
CA LEU A 39 -7.06 17.11 0.40
C LEU A 39 -7.84 18.24 1.05
N TRP A 40 -9.12 18.02 1.37
CA TRP A 40 -9.96 18.98 2.08
C TRP A 40 -9.34 19.44 3.41
N LEU A 41 -8.86 18.48 4.21
CA LEU A 41 -8.29 18.77 5.52
C LEU A 41 -6.84 19.26 5.45
N ARG A 42 -6.05 18.74 4.51
CA ARG A 42 -4.61 18.98 4.46
C ARG A 42 -4.21 20.14 3.58
N ASP A 43 -4.99 20.55 2.58
CA ASP A 43 -4.83 21.83 1.89
C ASP A 43 -5.63 22.97 2.54
N HIS A 44 -5.76 22.94 3.87
CA HIS A 44 -6.34 24.03 4.63
C HIS A 44 -5.28 25.05 5.06
N LYS A 45 -5.65 26.32 5.23
CA LYS A 45 -4.71 27.38 5.66
C LYS A 45 -4.10 27.15 7.04
N ASP A 46 -4.82 26.44 7.91
CA ASP A 46 -4.40 26.13 9.28
C ASP A 46 -3.71 24.75 9.38
N ALA A 47 -3.54 24.05 8.25
CA ALA A 47 -2.74 22.84 8.22
C ALA A 47 -1.25 23.18 8.35
N GLN A 48 -0.50 22.27 8.96
CA GLN A 48 0.95 22.40 9.05
C GLN A 48 1.57 22.67 7.65
N PRO A 49 2.52 23.61 7.50
CA PRO A 49 3.00 24.02 6.19
C PRO A 49 3.51 22.88 5.31
N GLU A 50 4.24 21.92 5.88
CA GLU A 50 4.83 20.81 5.15
C GLU A 50 3.77 19.83 4.61
N ILE A 51 2.76 19.47 5.43
CA ILE A 51 1.69 18.56 4.98
C ILE A 51 0.77 19.26 3.98
N ARG A 52 0.60 20.59 4.11
CA ARG A 52 -0.17 21.39 3.17
C ARG A 52 0.48 21.43 1.80
N GLU A 53 1.79 21.64 1.75
CA GLU A 53 2.54 21.58 0.50
C GLU A 53 2.48 20.20 -0.14
N LEU A 54 2.59 19.12 0.66
CA LEU A 54 2.41 17.75 0.15
C LEU A 54 1.01 17.56 -0.46
N ALA A 55 -0.05 18.01 0.22
CA ALA A 55 -1.42 17.89 -0.25
C ALA A 55 -1.65 18.62 -1.59
N ARG A 56 -1.09 19.83 -1.75
CA ARG A 56 -1.15 20.59 -3.00
C ARG A 56 -0.45 19.89 -4.16
N LYS A 57 0.72 19.31 -3.90
CA LYS A 57 1.45 18.52 -4.91
C LYS A 57 0.67 17.28 -5.31
N ILE A 58 0.05 16.58 -4.35
CA ILE A 58 -0.83 15.44 -4.63
C ILE A 58 -2.03 15.88 -5.48
N SER A 59 -2.72 16.96 -5.11
CA SER A 59 -3.86 17.48 -5.88
C SER A 59 -3.46 17.84 -7.32
N THR A 60 -2.32 18.52 -7.49
CA THR A 60 -1.79 18.87 -8.81
C THR A 60 -1.48 17.62 -9.64
N ALA A 61 -0.83 16.63 -9.04
CA ALA A 61 -0.50 15.37 -9.71
C ALA A 61 -1.76 14.60 -10.12
N LEU A 62 -2.78 14.53 -9.26
CA LEU A 62 -4.06 13.89 -9.57
C LEU A 62 -4.76 14.59 -10.74
N ASN A 63 -4.87 15.93 -10.69
CA ASN A 63 -5.55 16.72 -11.73
C ASN A 63 -4.86 16.66 -13.09
N ASN A 64 -3.54 16.52 -13.12
CA ASN A 64 -2.75 16.46 -14.36
C ASN A 64 -2.49 15.02 -14.83
N SER A 65 -2.87 14.01 -14.05
CA SER A 65 -2.66 12.62 -14.43
C SER A 65 -3.66 12.18 -15.49
N VAL A 66 -3.19 11.34 -16.43
CA VAL A 66 -4.05 10.58 -17.34
C VAL A 66 -4.00 9.13 -16.86
N PRO A 67 -5.01 8.65 -16.11
CA PRO A 67 -4.98 7.32 -15.53
C PRO A 67 -5.16 6.24 -16.60
N VAL A 68 -4.51 5.11 -16.40
CA VAL A 68 -4.82 3.88 -17.14
C VAL A 68 -6.03 3.24 -16.47
N GLU A 69 -7.11 3.08 -17.22
CA GLU A 69 -8.29 2.36 -16.74
C GLU A 69 -7.97 0.87 -16.67
N LEU A 70 -8.25 0.26 -15.52
CA LEU A 70 -8.10 -1.18 -15.33
C LEU A 70 -9.45 -1.86 -15.33
N GLY A 71 -9.56 -2.93 -16.11
CA GLY A 71 -10.69 -3.82 -16.21
C GLY A 71 -10.61 -5.01 -15.27
N TYR A 72 -11.53 -5.94 -15.45
CA TYR A 72 -11.57 -7.19 -14.68
C TYR A 72 -10.28 -7.99 -14.87
N GLN A 73 -9.72 -8.50 -13.77
CA GLN A 73 -8.44 -9.26 -13.69
C GLN A 73 -7.18 -8.45 -13.96
N GLU A 74 -7.28 -7.17 -14.31
CA GLU A 74 -6.13 -6.29 -14.36
C GLU A 74 -5.77 -5.78 -12.95
N TRP A 75 -4.50 -5.41 -12.77
CA TRP A 75 -3.95 -5.11 -11.46
C TRP A 75 -3.20 -3.79 -11.44
N HIS A 76 -3.53 -2.99 -10.43
CA HIS A 76 -2.70 -1.90 -9.96
C HIS A 76 -1.53 -2.49 -9.18
N LEU A 77 -0.33 -2.38 -9.74
CA LEU A 77 0.91 -2.93 -9.19
C LEU A 77 1.94 -1.81 -9.06
N PRO A 78 2.08 -1.18 -7.87
CA PRO A 78 3.13 -0.19 -7.64
C PRO A 78 4.51 -0.72 -8.02
N TYR A 79 5.35 0.16 -8.56
CA TYR A 79 6.73 -0.11 -9.01
C TYR A 79 6.88 -0.98 -10.26
N ILE A 80 5.82 -1.59 -10.78
CA ILE A 80 5.90 -2.42 -11.99
C ILE A 80 5.85 -1.53 -13.23
N THR A 81 6.77 -1.75 -14.16
CA THR A 81 6.82 -1.08 -15.47
C THR A 81 6.18 -1.94 -16.56
N ASP A 82 5.91 -1.34 -17.72
CA ASP A 82 5.31 -2.07 -18.84
C ASP A 82 6.24 -3.14 -19.41
N GLU A 83 7.56 -2.88 -19.44
CA GLU A 83 8.56 -3.88 -19.87
C GLU A 83 8.55 -5.11 -18.94
N MET A 84 8.32 -4.91 -17.64
CA MET A 84 8.19 -6.03 -16.70
C MET A 84 6.91 -6.82 -16.96
N ARG A 85 5.80 -6.15 -17.32
CA ARG A 85 4.54 -6.80 -17.67
C ARG A 85 4.66 -7.71 -18.89
N GLU A 86 5.57 -7.39 -19.81
CA GLU A 86 5.89 -8.22 -20.97
C GLU A 86 6.81 -9.40 -20.62
N CYS A 87 7.66 -9.25 -19.60
CA CYS A 87 8.67 -10.25 -19.24
C CYS A 87 8.21 -11.29 -18.21
N TYR A 88 7.21 -10.97 -17.38
CA TYR A 88 6.85 -11.76 -16.21
C TYR A 88 5.36 -12.07 -16.13
N GLU A 89 5.04 -13.21 -15.54
CA GLU A 89 3.65 -13.59 -15.26
C GLU A 89 3.07 -12.77 -14.09
N LEU A 90 1.75 -12.61 -14.05
CA LEU A 90 1.06 -11.81 -13.04
C LEU A 90 1.46 -12.16 -11.58
N GLN A 91 1.65 -13.44 -11.30
CA GLN A 91 2.04 -13.91 -9.96
C GLN A 91 3.43 -13.39 -9.57
N GLU A 92 4.37 -13.36 -10.51
CA GLU A 92 5.73 -12.85 -10.30
C GLU A 92 5.69 -11.32 -10.13
N LEU A 93 4.89 -10.63 -10.93
CA LEU A 93 4.69 -9.18 -10.82
C LEU A 93 4.10 -8.77 -9.46
N LEU A 94 3.13 -9.53 -8.95
CA LEU A 94 2.58 -9.33 -7.60
C LEU A 94 3.67 -9.48 -6.53
N ILE A 95 4.51 -10.51 -6.64
CA ILE A 95 5.63 -10.76 -5.72
C ILE A 95 6.64 -9.61 -5.76
N ILE A 96 7.01 -9.15 -6.96
CA ILE A 96 7.94 -8.03 -7.13
C ILE A 96 7.35 -6.74 -6.56
N SER A 97 6.08 -6.45 -6.85
CA SER A 97 5.41 -5.25 -6.34
C SER A 97 5.32 -5.24 -4.81
N VAL A 98 4.90 -6.36 -4.20
CA VAL A 98 4.83 -6.53 -2.74
C VAL A 98 6.21 -6.35 -2.11
N SER A 99 7.25 -6.95 -2.71
CA SER A 99 8.62 -6.79 -2.28
C SER A 99 9.07 -5.34 -2.31
N CYS A 100 8.77 -4.61 -3.39
CA CYS A 100 9.11 -3.19 -3.52
C CYS A 100 8.40 -2.34 -2.45
N CYS A 101 7.13 -2.59 -2.18
CA CYS A 101 6.39 -1.94 -1.10
C CYS A 101 7.02 -2.19 0.28
N ALA A 102 7.51 -3.42 0.54
CA ALA A 102 8.21 -3.74 1.78
C ALA A 102 9.57 -3.01 1.90
N GLN A 103 10.20 -2.72 0.76
CA GLN A 103 11.49 -2.04 0.67
C GLN A 103 11.40 -0.50 0.67
N VAL A 104 10.21 0.10 0.77
CA VAL A 104 10.05 1.58 0.63
C VAL A 104 10.94 2.40 1.58
N SER A 105 11.22 1.85 2.76
CA SER A 105 12.06 2.48 3.78
C SER A 105 13.56 2.19 3.62
N TYR A 106 13.95 1.35 2.66
CA TYR A 106 15.33 0.94 2.46
C TYR A 106 16.07 1.99 1.62
N ARG A 107 17.40 1.96 1.73
CA ARG A 107 18.27 2.90 0.99
C ARG A 107 18.23 2.64 -0.52
N THR A 108 18.18 1.37 -0.92
CA THR A 108 18.19 0.93 -2.32
C THR A 108 17.00 0.03 -2.56
N LEU A 109 16.28 0.29 -3.65
CA LEU A 109 15.19 -0.55 -4.13
C LEU A 109 15.76 -1.61 -5.07
N ASP A 110 15.51 -2.89 -4.76
CA ASP A 110 15.90 -4.02 -5.60
C ASP A 110 14.63 -4.70 -6.15
N MET A 111 14.48 -4.62 -7.47
CA MET A 111 13.31 -5.10 -8.21
C MET A 111 13.53 -6.50 -8.81
N SER A 112 14.66 -7.15 -8.52
CA SER A 112 14.94 -8.50 -9.04
C SER A 112 13.97 -9.53 -8.47
N LEU A 113 13.53 -10.46 -9.32
CA LEU A 113 12.62 -11.53 -8.93
C LEU A 113 13.21 -12.39 -7.78
N ASP A 114 14.50 -12.72 -7.83
CA ASP A 114 15.19 -13.48 -6.79
C ASP A 114 15.16 -12.79 -5.42
N LYS A 115 15.32 -11.47 -5.39
CA LYS A 115 15.18 -10.69 -4.15
C LYS A 115 13.73 -10.67 -3.70
N ALA A 116 12.81 -10.49 -4.63
CA ALA A 116 11.39 -10.41 -4.35
C ALA A 116 10.84 -11.71 -3.74
N LEU A 117 11.22 -12.86 -4.28
CA LEU A 117 10.82 -14.18 -3.74
C LEU A 117 11.27 -14.37 -2.29
N ARG A 118 12.53 -14.02 -1.97
CA ARG A 118 13.06 -14.13 -0.60
C ARG A 118 12.31 -13.23 0.39
N ILE A 119 12.01 -11.99 -0.02
CA ILE A 119 11.23 -11.06 0.81
C ILE A 119 9.81 -11.59 0.99
N PHE A 120 9.17 -12.03 -0.09
CA PHE A 120 7.82 -12.57 -0.06
C PHE A 120 7.72 -13.76 0.89
N GLU A 121 8.63 -14.73 0.77
CA GLU A 121 8.71 -15.88 1.67
C GLU A 121 8.88 -15.43 3.13
N SER A 122 9.76 -14.48 3.41
CA SER A 122 9.92 -13.92 4.76
C SER A 122 8.65 -13.25 5.30
N LEU A 123 7.78 -12.70 4.44
CA LEU A 123 6.53 -12.06 4.85
C LEU A 123 5.42 -13.07 5.14
N THR A 124 5.43 -14.24 4.48
CA THR A 124 4.33 -15.21 4.51
C THR A 124 4.63 -16.53 5.22
N SER A 125 5.90 -16.91 5.43
CA SER A 125 6.30 -18.25 5.91
C SER A 125 6.07 -18.51 7.40
N GLY A 126 5.85 -17.48 8.22
CA GLY A 126 5.60 -17.65 9.66
C GLY A 126 4.12 -17.76 10.03
N ASP A 127 3.85 -18.14 11.28
CA ASP A 127 2.50 -18.11 11.88
C ASP A 127 1.86 -16.70 11.84
N ARG A 128 2.70 -15.67 11.67
CA ARG A 128 2.31 -14.26 11.57
C ARG A 128 2.66 -13.74 10.18
N VAL A 129 1.63 -13.55 9.35
CA VAL A 129 1.76 -12.94 8.03
C VAL A 129 1.96 -11.43 8.18
N HIS A 130 3.06 -10.93 7.64
CA HIS A 130 3.35 -9.49 7.59
C HIS A 130 2.63 -8.88 6.40
N ALA A 131 1.33 -8.66 6.56
CA ALA A 131 0.43 -8.37 5.45
C ALA A 131 0.42 -6.90 4.97
N SER A 132 1.15 -5.99 5.63
CA SER A 132 1.13 -4.56 5.27
C SER A 132 1.64 -4.27 3.84
N PRO A 133 2.69 -4.93 3.30
CA PRO A 133 3.13 -4.65 1.93
C PRO A 133 2.11 -5.05 0.86
N PHE A 134 1.14 -5.92 1.21
CA PHE A 134 0.06 -6.37 0.33
C PHE A 134 -1.12 -5.39 0.29
N GLU A 135 -1.08 -4.29 1.04
CA GLU A 135 -2.17 -3.30 1.07
C GLU A 135 -2.21 -2.42 -0.17
N HIS A 136 -1.14 -2.39 -0.97
CA HIS A 136 -0.95 -1.45 -2.05
C HIS A 136 -1.35 -2.00 -3.42
N GLN A 137 -1.31 -3.32 -3.62
CA GLN A 137 -1.76 -3.94 -4.85
C GLN A 137 -3.27 -4.13 -4.82
N ALA A 138 -3.93 -3.86 -5.93
CA ALA A 138 -5.38 -4.00 -6.02
C ALA A 138 -5.86 -4.36 -7.43
N THR A 139 -7.03 -4.99 -7.50
CA THR A 139 -7.73 -5.28 -8.76
C THR A 139 -9.18 -4.80 -8.69
N PRO A 140 -9.80 -4.32 -9.79
CA PRO A 140 -11.18 -3.84 -9.77
C PRO A 140 -12.18 -4.92 -9.32
N ILE A 141 -13.20 -4.50 -8.56
CA ILE A 141 -14.31 -5.40 -8.22
C ILE A 141 -15.09 -5.72 -9.50
N PRO A 142 -15.34 -7.00 -9.84
CA PRO A 142 -16.08 -7.34 -11.04
C PRO A 142 -17.53 -6.81 -10.96
N ASN A 143 -18.07 -6.39 -12.10
CA ASN A 143 -19.43 -5.87 -12.15
C ASN A 143 -20.46 -7.01 -11.99
N TYR A 144 -20.85 -7.26 -10.74
CA TYR A 144 -21.93 -8.19 -10.41
C TYR A 144 -23.25 -7.46 -10.19
N HIS A 145 -24.31 -7.90 -10.87
CA HIS A 145 -25.68 -7.43 -10.60
C HIS A 145 -26.17 -7.78 -9.19
N LYS A 146 -25.83 -8.98 -8.69
CA LYS A 146 -26.10 -9.41 -7.32
C LYS A 146 -24.86 -10.06 -6.71
N LEU A 147 -24.42 -9.58 -5.56
CA LEU A 147 -23.27 -10.11 -4.83
C LEU A 147 -23.72 -10.69 -3.50
N THR A 148 -23.72 -12.02 -3.39
CA THR A 148 -24.04 -12.70 -2.11
C THR A 148 -22.88 -12.55 -1.13
N LYS A 149 -23.15 -12.65 0.19
CA LYS A 149 -22.11 -12.60 1.22
C LYS A 149 -20.99 -13.63 1.00
N ALA A 150 -21.36 -14.87 0.62
CA ALA A 150 -20.39 -15.92 0.34
C ALA A 150 -19.48 -15.55 -0.85
N LYS A 151 -20.04 -14.98 -1.91
CA LYS A 151 -19.28 -14.54 -3.09
C LYS A 151 -18.42 -13.32 -2.78
N ALA A 152 -18.96 -12.35 -2.04
CA ALA A 152 -18.24 -11.17 -1.54
C ALA A 152 -16.97 -11.59 -0.77
N LYS A 153 -17.13 -12.49 0.21
CA LYS A 153 -16.01 -13.03 0.99
C LYS A 153 -14.97 -13.72 0.09
N ARG A 154 -15.42 -14.54 -0.87
CA ARG A 154 -14.52 -15.29 -1.77
C ARG A 154 -13.66 -14.38 -2.65
N ILE A 155 -14.20 -13.24 -3.10
CA ILE A 155 -13.46 -12.31 -3.97
C ILE A 155 -12.71 -11.24 -3.19
N GLY A 156 -12.79 -11.21 -1.86
CA GLY A 156 -12.08 -10.23 -1.03
C GLY A 156 -12.85 -8.94 -0.72
N VAL A 157 -14.17 -8.87 -0.94
CA VAL A 157 -14.99 -7.76 -0.44
C VAL A 157 -15.16 -7.91 1.07
N THR A 158 -14.81 -6.86 1.81
CA THR A 158 -14.85 -6.86 3.27
C THR A 158 -16.16 -6.30 3.81
N HIS A 159 -16.69 -5.23 3.20
CA HIS A 159 -17.92 -4.60 3.64
C HIS A 159 -18.60 -3.78 2.52
N PHE A 160 -19.80 -3.29 2.83
CA PHE A 160 -20.54 -2.31 2.04
C PHE A 160 -20.71 -1.06 2.90
N ASP A 161 -20.56 0.12 2.29
CA ASP A 161 -20.89 1.38 2.97
C ASP A 161 -22.41 1.62 2.99
N VAL A 162 -22.82 2.71 3.66
CA VAL A 162 -24.23 3.12 3.77
C VAL A 162 -24.85 3.49 2.41
N ASP A 163 -24.04 3.85 1.43
CA ASP A 163 -24.46 4.19 0.06
C ASP A 163 -24.46 2.94 -0.86
N GLY A 164 -24.18 1.76 -0.32
CA GLY A 164 -24.10 0.50 -1.07
C GLY A 164 -22.80 0.31 -1.88
N GLY A 165 -21.82 1.20 -1.71
CA GLY A 165 -20.47 1.06 -2.25
C GLY A 165 -19.80 -0.20 -1.71
N ARG A 166 -19.05 -0.91 -2.57
CA ARG A 166 -18.34 -2.14 -2.22
C ARG A 166 -16.92 -1.83 -1.81
N TRP A 167 -16.45 -2.42 -0.72
CA TRP A 167 -15.12 -2.13 -0.18
C TRP A 167 -14.30 -3.38 0.05
N SER A 168 -12.98 -3.23 -0.09
CA SER A 168 -11.98 -4.21 0.32
C SER A 168 -10.91 -3.49 1.14
N GLY A 169 -10.92 -3.73 2.45
CA GLY A 169 -10.15 -2.92 3.38
C GLY A 169 -10.54 -1.44 3.26
N ASN A 170 -9.58 -0.59 2.93
CA ASN A 170 -9.76 0.85 2.72
C ASN A 170 -10.01 1.25 1.26
N PHE A 171 -10.17 0.31 0.33
CA PHE A 171 -10.41 0.61 -1.09
C PHE A 171 -11.88 0.46 -1.47
N ARG A 172 -12.44 1.49 -2.10
CA ARG A 172 -13.80 1.52 -2.65
C ARG A 172 -13.77 1.06 -4.11
N GLY A 173 -14.56 0.05 -4.46
CA GLY A 173 -14.66 -0.44 -5.85
C GLY A 173 -13.52 -1.36 -6.29
N TRP A 174 -12.54 -1.62 -5.41
CA TRP A 174 -11.37 -2.46 -5.69
C TRP A 174 -11.22 -3.55 -4.63
N ILE A 175 -10.57 -4.65 -5.00
CA ILE A 175 -10.12 -5.73 -4.13
C ILE A 175 -8.66 -5.50 -3.78
N GLN A 176 -8.37 -5.33 -2.49
CA GLN A 176 -7.02 -5.18 -1.97
C GLN A 176 -6.35 -6.56 -1.86
N HIS A 177 -5.12 -6.69 -2.35
CA HIS A 177 -4.38 -7.96 -2.37
C HIS A 177 -4.25 -8.59 -0.98
N ARG A 178 -4.03 -7.76 0.06
CA ARG A 178 -4.01 -8.19 1.47
C ARG A 178 -5.21 -9.07 1.84
N GLN A 179 -6.42 -8.77 1.34
CA GLN A 179 -7.65 -9.49 1.69
C GLN A 179 -7.75 -10.89 1.03
N LEU A 180 -6.85 -11.18 0.10
CA LEU A 180 -6.76 -12.47 -0.59
C LEU A 180 -5.71 -13.40 0.03
N ILE A 181 -4.86 -12.88 0.93
CA ILE A 181 -3.80 -13.66 1.58
C ILE A 181 -4.38 -14.43 2.76
N LYS A 182 -4.12 -15.74 2.84
CA LYS A 182 -4.55 -16.56 3.98
C LYS A 182 -3.81 -16.12 5.25
N GLY A 183 -4.54 -15.94 6.35
CA GLY A 183 -3.95 -15.58 7.65
C GLY A 183 -3.56 -14.09 7.77
N HIS A 184 -4.08 -13.22 6.89
CA HIS A 184 -3.79 -11.77 6.92
C HIS A 184 -4.44 -11.01 8.09
N VAL A 185 -5.37 -11.65 8.79
CA VAL A 185 -6.04 -11.17 10.00
C VAL A 185 -6.15 -12.30 11.02
N VAL A 186 -6.11 -11.94 12.31
CA VAL A 186 -6.43 -12.83 13.43
C VAL A 186 -7.89 -12.62 13.79
N CYS A 187 -8.68 -13.69 13.83
CA CYS A 187 -10.05 -13.62 14.34
C CYS A 187 -10.03 -13.45 15.86
N GLN A 188 -10.77 -12.47 16.38
CA GLN A 188 -11.03 -12.29 17.82
C GLN A 188 -12.28 -13.06 18.23
#